data_AF-A0A430RAW0-F1
#
_entry.id   AF-A0A430RAW0-F1
#
_cell.length_a   1.000
_cell.length_b   1.000
_cell.length_c   1.000
_cell.angle_alpha   90.00
_cell.angle_beta   90.00
_cell.angle_gamma   90.00
#
_symmetry.space_group_name_H-M   'P 1'
#
loop_
_entity.id
_entity.type
_entity.pdbx_description
1 polymer ?
#
loop_
_entity_poly.entity_id
_entity_poly.type
_entity_poly.pdbx_seq_one_letter_code
_entity_poly.pdbx_strand_id
1 'polypeptide(L)' 'MSTLPEEAWPRHFVSGFQRTSNTIADLERFLEEIRRVAQQGYALDMEENEPGIRCIAAPIYDAGGRGVGSCKELCVRVCV' A
#
# COMPACT_ATOMS: atom_id res chain seq x y z
N MET A 1 4.69 -2.65 -4.47
CA MET A 1 4.07 -4.00 -4.55
C MET A 1 3.13 -4.11 -5.73
N SER A 2 2.24 -3.14 -5.96
CA SER A 2 1.35 -3.07 -7.14
C SER A 2 2.05 -3.10 -8.51
N THR A 3 3.36 -2.80 -8.55
CA THR A 3 4.18 -2.86 -9.76
C THR A 3 4.76 -4.24 -10.07
N LEU A 4 4.58 -5.21 -9.17
CA LEU A 4 5.04 -6.59 -9.33
C LEU A 4 3.92 -7.45 -9.92
N PRO A 5 4.26 -8.59 -10.58
CA PRO A 5 3.28 -9.58 -10.99
C PRO A 5 2.39 -10.06 -9.82
N GLU A 6 1.12 -10.36 -10.09
CA GLU A 6 0.11 -10.69 -9.07
C GLU A 6 0.47 -11.93 -8.26
N GLU A 7 1.15 -12.90 -8.86
CA GLU A 7 1.65 -14.11 -8.20
C GLU A 7 2.68 -13.83 -7.09
N ALA A 8 3.32 -12.65 -7.10
CA ALA A 8 4.34 -12.28 -6.13
C ALA A 8 3.74 -11.64 -4.85
N TRP A 9 2.53 -11.09 -4.90
CA TRP A 9 1.96 -10.31 -3.80
C TRP A 9 1.73 -11.10 -2.50
N PRO A 10 1.22 -12.36 -2.52
CA PRO A 10 0.96 -13.10 -1.30
C PRO A 10 2.21 -13.32 -0.43
N ARG A 11 3.40 -13.34 -1.05
CA ARG A 11 4.67 -13.51 -0.33
C ARG A 11 5.03 -12.34 0.57
N HIS A 12 4.41 -11.18 0.36
CA HIS A 12 4.63 -9.96 1.14
C HIS A 12 3.57 -9.75 2.23
N PHE A 13 2.58 -10.63 2.32
CA PHE A 13 1.59 -10.60 3.38
C PHE A 13 2.12 -11.29 4.64
N VAL A 14 1.95 -10.64 5.80
CA VAL A 14 2.32 -11.18 7.11
C VAL A 14 1.06 -11.38 7.93
N SER A 15 0.66 -12.64 8.11
CA SER A 15 -0.52 -12.98 8.92
C SER A 15 -0.32 -12.61 10.38
N GLY A 16 -1.37 -12.06 11.01
CA GLY A 16 -1.37 -11.67 12.43
C GLY A 16 -0.62 -10.37 12.74
N PHE A 17 -0.15 -9.63 11.72
CA PHE A 17 0.46 -8.32 11.91
C PHE A 17 -0.60 -7.22 11.93
N GLN A 18 -0.71 -6.51 13.05
CA GLN A 18 -1.67 -5.42 13.23
C GLN A 18 -1.04 -4.28 14.03
N ARG A 19 -0.92 -3.09 13.41
CA ARG A 19 -0.36 -1.88 14.05
C ARG A 19 -1.45 -0.99 14.63
N THR A 20 -2.56 -0.89 13.91
CA THR A 20 -3.76 -0.13 14.27
C THR A 20 -5.02 -0.95 14.01
N SER A 21 -6.19 -0.45 14.43
CA SER A 21 -7.50 -1.05 14.09
C SER A 21 -7.80 -1.07 12.60
N ASN A 22 -7.15 -0.21 11.81
CA ASN A 22 -7.38 -0.10 10.36
C ASN A 22 -6.39 -0.95 9.55
N THR A 23 -5.40 -1.58 10.18
CA THR A 23 -4.45 -2.46 9.48
C THR A 23 -5.20 -3.54 8.73
N ILE A 24 -4.90 -3.72 7.45
CA ILE A 24 -5.46 -4.80 6.64
C ILE A 24 -4.85 -6.12 7.10
N ALA A 25 -5.56 -6.85 7.94
CA ALA A 25 -5.12 -8.11 8.54
C ALA A 25 -5.63 -9.37 7.81
N ASP A 26 -6.36 -9.19 6.72
CA ASP A 26 -6.90 -10.27 5.88
C ASP A 26 -6.20 -10.32 4.52
N LEU A 27 -5.86 -11.53 4.07
CA LEU A 27 -5.13 -11.71 2.81
C LEU A 27 -5.96 -11.31 1.60
N GLU A 28 -7.25 -11.63 1.56
CA GLU A 28 -8.10 -11.30 0.42
C GLU A 28 -8.24 -9.78 0.29
N ARG A 29 -8.49 -9.08 1.41
CA ARG A 29 -8.52 -7.62 1.46
C ARG A 29 -7.20 -6.98 1.08
N PHE A 30 -6.07 -7.57 1.49
CA PHE A 30 -4.74 -7.09 1.10
C PHE A 30 -4.51 -7.19 -0.41
N LEU A 31 -4.88 -8.32 -1.01
CA LEU A 31 -4.78 -8.51 -2.46
C LEU A 31 -5.72 -7.58 -3.23
N GLU A 32 -6.94 -7.39 -2.74
CA GLU A 32 -7.89 -6.45 -3.34
C GLU A 32 -7.38 -5.02 -3.32
N GLU A 33 -6.79 -4.56 -2.21
CA GLU A 33 -6.20 -3.23 -2.18
C GLU A 33 -5.00 -3.10 -3.12
N ILE A 34 -4.13 -4.11 -3.22
CA ILE A 34 -3.03 -4.03 -4.20
C ILE A 34 -3.56 -3.94 -5.64
N ARG A 35 -4.63 -4.67 -6.00
CA ARG A 35 -5.27 -4.56 -7.33
C ARG A 35 -5.79 -3.15 -7.56
N ARG A 36 -6.47 -2.58 -6.57
CA ARG A 36 -6.97 -1.20 -6.65
C ARG A 36 -5.85 -0.20 -6.85
N VAL A 37 -4.77 -0.32 -6.07
CA VAL A 37 -3.56 0.51 -6.22
C VAL A 37 -2.94 0.36 -7.61
N ALA A 38 -2.87 -0.86 -8.15
CA ALA A 38 -2.35 -1.11 -9.49
C ALA A 38 -3.22 -0.46 -10.59
N GLN A 39 -4.54 -0.44 -10.42
CA GLN A 39 -5.47 0.19 -11.37
C GLN A 39 -5.47 1.72 -11.30
N GLN A 40 -5.43 2.30 -10.09
CA GLN A 40 -5.53 3.76 -9.92
C GLN A 40 -4.17 4.48 -9.95
N GLY A 41 -3.06 3.76 -9.80
CA GLY A 41 -1.70 4.31 -9.89
C GLY A 41 -1.19 5.00 -8.61
N TYR A 42 -1.88 4.87 -7.48
CA TYR A 42 -1.43 5.37 -6.17
C TYR A 42 -1.99 4.51 -5.03
N ALA A 43 -1.31 4.48 -3.89
CA ALA A 43 -1.72 3.83 -2.66
C ALA A 43 -2.13 4.88 -1.62
N LEU A 44 -3.20 4.58 -0.87
CA LEU A 44 -3.63 5.35 0.28
C LEU A 44 -3.41 4.49 1.53
N ASP A 45 -2.84 5.09 2.55
CA ASP A 45 -2.70 4.54 3.90
C ASP A 45 -3.69 5.29 4.78
N MET A 46 -4.80 4.62 5.14
CA MET A 46 -5.91 5.17 5.91
C MET A 46 -5.75 4.84 7.39
N GLU A 47 -4.64 5.30 7.97
CA GLU A 47 -4.28 5.08 9.37
C GLU A 47 -3.95 3.60 9.66
N GLU A 48 -3.45 2.87 8.66
CA GLU A 48 -3.02 1.47 8.83
C GLU A 48 -1.69 1.39 9.57
N ASN A 49 -0.80 2.37 9.36
CA ASN A 49 0.50 2.40 10.02
C ASN A 49 0.47 3.06 11.40
N GLU A 50 -0.24 4.18 11.52
CA GLU A 50 -0.32 5.04 12.70
C GLU A 50 -1.71 5.69 12.82
N PRO A 51 -2.38 5.63 13.99
CA PRO A 51 -3.68 6.28 14.18
C PRO A 51 -3.58 7.80 13.99
N GLY A 52 -4.55 8.40 13.30
CA GLY A 52 -4.55 9.83 13.01
C GLY A 52 -3.52 10.27 11.96
N ILE A 53 -2.81 9.35 11.28
CA ILE A 53 -1.93 9.67 10.15
C ILE A 53 -2.48 9.03 8.88
N ARG A 54 -2.65 9.82 7.82
CA ARG A 54 -2.98 9.30 6.48
C ARG A 54 -1.87 9.60 5.51
N CYS A 55 -1.50 8.62 4.70
CA CYS A 55 -0.46 8.81 3.71
C CYS A 55 -0.94 8.48 2.29
N ILE A 56 -0.30 9.08 1.30
CA ILE A 56 -0.44 8.73 -0.11
C ILE A 56 0.94 8.37 -0.67
N ALA A 57 0.98 7.32 -1.50
CA ALA A 57 2.20 6.88 -2.19
C ALA A 57 1.93 6.66 -3.68
N ALA A 58 2.88 6.99 -4.54
CA ALA A 58 2.82 6.67 -5.98
C ALA A 58 4.03 5.82 -6.38
N PRO A 59 3.87 4.82 -7.27
CA PRO A 59 4.98 4.03 -7.77
C PRO A 59 5.90 4.89 -8.66
N ILE A 60 7.20 4.65 -8.57
CA ILE A 60 8.22 5.23 -9.45
C ILE A 60 8.66 4.14 -10.44
N TYR A 61 8.65 4.48 -11.72
CA TYR A 61 9.05 3.58 -12.80
C TYR A 61 10.43 3.95 -13.35
N ASP A 62 11.22 2.95 -13.76
CA ASP A 62 12.40 3.18 -14.59
C ASP A 62 12.01 3.50 -16.04
N ALA A 63 13.00 3.88 -16.85
CA ALA A 63 12.81 4.15 -18.28
C ALA A 63 12.29 2.94 -19.08
N GLY A 64 12.38 1.73 -18.53
CA GLY A 64 11.83 0.50 -19.10
C GLY A 64 10.41 0.16 -18.62
N GLY A 65 9.77 1.05 -17.85
CA GLY A 65 8.43 0.85 -17.31
C GLY A 65 8.35 -0.12 -16.13
N ARG A 66 9.48 -0.53 -15.55
CA ARG A 66 9.50 -1.40 -14.36
C ARG A 66 9.42 -0.56 -13.09
N GLY A 67 8.56 -0.94 -12.15
CA GLY A 67 8.49 -0.27 -10.86
C GLY A 67 9.78 -0.49 -10.06
N VAL A 68 10.53 0.58 -9.83
CA VAL A 68 11.81 0.56 -9.09
C VAL A 68 11.69 1.01 -7.64
N GLY A 69 10.53 1.56 -7.27
CA GLY A 69 10.23 1.99 -5.92
C GLY A 69 8.87 2.68 -5.86
N SER A 70 8.59 3.36 -4.75
CA SER A 70 7.45 4.25 -4.62
C SER A 70 7.84 5.48 -3.82
N CYS A 71 7.36 6.65 -4.24
CA CYS A 71 7.47 7.87 -3.45
C CYS A 71 6.28 7.95 -2.48
N LYS A 72 6.53 7.99 -1.18
CA LYS A 72 5.53 8.44 -0.19
C LYS A 72 5.69 9.94 -0.04
N GLU A 73 4.97 10.70 -0.85
CA GLU A 73 5.17 12.14 -0.94
C GLU A 73 4.46 12.89 0.19
N LEU A 74 3.39 12.31 0.77
CA LEU A 74 2.62 13.02 1.78
C LEU A 74 2.07 12.06 2.84
N CYS A 75 2.53 12.21 4.07
CA CYS A 75 1.86 11.72 5.28
C CYS A 75 1.31 12.93 6.04
N VAL A 76 -0.01 13.08 6.06
CA VAL A 76 -0.70 14.15 6.79
C VAL A 76 -1.19 13.60 8.12
N ARG A 77 -0.86 14.31 9.21
CA ARG A 77 -1.50 14.08 10.51
C ARG A 77 -2.89 14.69 10.49
N VAL A 78 -3.90 13.83 10.49
CA VAL A 78 -5.30 14.22 10.64
C VAL A 78 -5.57 14.36 12.14
N CYS A 79 -5.57 15.58 12.64
CA CYS A 79 -6.10 15.87 13.98
C CYS A 79 -7.63 15.74 13.90
N VAL A 80 -8.17 14.64 14.46
CA VAL A 80 -9.61 14.50 14.73
C VAL A 80 -9.98 15.22 16.02
#